data_AF-A0A820VIU8-F1
#
_entry.id   AF-A0A820VIU8-F1
#
_cell.length_a   1.000
_cell.length_b   1.000
_cell.length_c   1.000
_cell.angle_alpha   90.00
_cell.angle_beta   90.00
_cell.angle_gamma   90.00
#
_symmetry.space_group_name_H-M   'P 1'
#
loop_
_entity.id
_entity.type
_entity.pdbx_description
1 polymer ?
#
loop_
_entity_poly.entity_id
_entity_poly.type
_entity_poly.pdbx_seq_one_letter_code
_entity_poly.pdbx_strand_id
1 'polypeptide(L)'
;NEQYYILNNTQIATENIYNFIYDISHNLRSRSLSKTPIRETNPEHSNRLVELTTDTFQSIVLNPDKHVLVVYYTKWCGFCQSIWPVLFQTKKFFRSFTDLIFARIQADKHDLPWHLTVYNYPAIILFPAEKFVFLLNNFNYYFCVFF
;
A
#
# COMPACT_ATOMS: atom_id res chain seq x y z
N ASN A 1 -5.68 -4.52 16.98
CA ASN A 1 -6.09 -3.36 16.14
C ASN A 1 -5.79 -2.07 16.87
N GLU A 2 -4.55 -1.63 16.83
CA GLU A 2 -4.16 -0.34 17.42
C GLU A 2 -4.26 0.74 16.33
N GLN A 3 -5.05 1.80 16.58
CA GLN A 3 -5.19 2.94 15.68
C GLN A 3 -4.54 4.14 16.36
N TYR A 4 -3.64 4.82 15.64
CA TYR A 4 -2.88 5.94 16.18
C TYR A 4 -3.53 7.27 15.78
N TYR A 5 -3.81 8.12 16.76
CA TYR A 5 -4.38 9.46 16.59
C TYR A 5 -3.43 10.49 17.20
N ILE A 6 -3.13 11.56 16.46
CA ILE A 6 -2.18 12.59 16.90
C ILE A 6 -2.94 13.84 17.31
N LEU A 7 -2.72 14.30 18.54
CA LEU A 7 -3.15 15.62 18.98
C LEU A 7 -2.18 16.67 18.43
N ASN A 8 -2.61 17.45 17.44
CA ASN A 8 -1.75 18.42 16.74
C ASN A 8 -1.62 19.77 17.49
N ASN A 9 -2.22 19.92 18.68
CA ASN A 9 -2.20 21.17 19.43
C ASN A 9 -1.01 21.23 20.39
N THR A 10 -0.25 22.33 20.36
CA THR A 10 0.95 22.55 21.17
C THR A 10 0.65 22.93 22.61
N GLN A 11 -0.58 23.33 22.93
CA GLN A 11 -1.02 23.61 24.30
C GLN A 11 -1.92 22.49 24.83
N ILE A 12 -1.38 21.74 25.79
CA ILE A 12 -2.09 20.69 26.52
C ILE A 12 -3.02 21.35 27.53
N ALA A 13 -4.27 21.59 27.12
CA ALA A 13 -5.36 22.08 27.97
C ALA A 13 -6.45 21.01 28.08
N THR A 14 -7.14 20.96 29.21
CA THR A 14 -8.18 19.94 29.50
C THR A 14 -9.27 19.88 28.44
N GLU A 15 -9.68 21.02 27.90
CA GLU A 15 -10.69 21.13 26.85
C GLU A 15 -10.22 20.50 25.52
N ASN A 16 -8.95 20.70 25.16
CA ASN A 16 -8.36 20.14 23.94
C ASN A 16 -8.26 18.61 24.01
N ILE A 17 -7.98 18.07 25.20
CA ILE A 17 -7.94 16.63 25.44
C ILE A 17 -9.36 16.05 25.41
N TYR A 18 -10.33 16.71 26.07
CA TYR A 18 -11.72 16.28 26.10
C TYR A 18 -12.30 16.16 24.68
N ASN A 19 -12.15 17.22 23.88
CA ASN A 19 -12.63 17.22 22.49
C ASN A 19 -11.92 16.16 21.64
N PHE A 20 -10.61 15.97 21.82
CA PHE A 20 -9.87 14.92 21.12
C PHE A 20 -10.36 13.51 21.44
N ILE A 21 -10.62 13.20 22.71
CA ILE A 21 -11.16 11.91 23.14
C ILE A 21 -12.61 11.74 22.63
N TYR A 22 -13.41 12.79 22.72
CA TYR A 22 -14.77 12.80 22.22
C TYR A 22 -14.81 12.50 20.72
N ASP A 23 -13.98 13.17 19.91
CA ASP A 23 -13.91 12.98 18.47
C ASP A 23 -13.47 11.55 18.08
N ILE A 24 -12.51 10.97 18.79
CA ILE A 24 -12.09 9.58 18.57
C ILE A 24 -13.22 8.61 18.91
N SER A 25 -13.88 8.80 20.06
CA SER A 25 -14.96 7.91 20.51
C SER A 25 -16.17 7.90 19.58
N HIS A 26 -16.40 8.99 18.85
CA HIS A 26 -17.50 9.13 17.89
C HIS A 26 -17.06 8.92 16.43
N ASN A 27 -15.84 8.43 16.19
CA ASN A 27 -15.27 8.23 14.84
C ASN A 27 -15.28 9.49 13.96
N LEU A 28 -15.21 10.68 14.56
CA LEU A 28 -15.25 11.97 13.86
C LEU A 28 -13.88 12.37 13.28
N ARG A 29 -12.82 11.57 13.51
CA ARG A 29 -11.46 11.85 13.06
C ARG A 29 -10.85 10.71 12.25
N SER A 30 -10.29 11.05 11.09
CA SER A 30 -9.51 10.12 10.26
C SER A 30 -8.17 9.78 10.93
N ARG A 31 -7.73 8.52 10.81
CA ARG A 31 -6.44 8.03 11.34
C ARG A 31 -5.28 8.89 10.80
N SER A 32 -4.29 9.14 11.65
CA SER A 32 -3.08 9.86 11.24
C SER A 32 -2.10 8.88 10.59
N LEU A 33 -1.93 8.99 9.28
CA LEU A 33 -1.02 8.14 8.48
C LEU A 33 0.30 8.88 8.20
N SER A 34 1.41 8.14 8.19
CA SER A 34 2.74 8.67 7.87
C SER A 34 2.81 9.21 6.44
N LYS A 35 3.01 10.52 6.27
CA LYS A 35 3.07 11.18 4.97
C LYS A 35 4.49 11.18 4.41
N THR A 36 4.69 10.60 3.23
CA THR A 36 5.93 10.76 2.46
C THR A 36 5.60 11.51 1.17
N PRO A 37 6.38 12.53 0.76
CA PRO A 37 6.08 13.31 -0.44
C PRO A 37 6.13 12.44 -1.71
N ILE A 38 5.08 12.55 -2.52
CA ILE A 38 4.94 11.93 -3.84
C ILE A 38 5.94 12.60 -4.79
N ARG A 39 6.79 11.82 -5.47
CA ARG A 39 7.58 12.33 -6.61
C ARG A 39 6.87 11.91 -7.90
N GLU A 40 6.31 12.87 -8.61
CA GLU A 40 5.78 12.66 -9.96
C GLU A 40 6.91 12.21 -10.90
N THR A 41 6.69 11.11 -11.63
CA THR A 41 7.66 10.65 -12.64
C THR A 41 7.05 10.72 -14.03
N ASN A 42 7.76 11.45 -14.89
CA ASN A 42 7.54 11.67 -16.32
C ASN A 42 7.25 10.34 -17.09
N PRO A 43 6.19 10.26 -17.92
CA PRO A 43 5.70 9.00 -18.50
C PRO A 43 6.60 8.35 -19.58
N GLU A 44 7.63 9.04 -20.09
CA GLU A 44 8.37 8.59 -21.28
C GLU A 44 9.56 7.63 -21.02
N HIS A 45 9.83 7.23 -19.77
CA HIS A 45 10.94 6.31 -19.47
C HIS A 45 10.71 5.39 -18.27
N SER A 46 9.51 4.84 -18.15
CA SER A 46 9.11 4.09 -16.95
C SER A 46 9.43 2.59 -17.03
N ASN A 47 10.71 2.21 -17.15
CA ASN A 47 11.15 0.86 -16.73
C ASN A 47 11.18 0.72 -15.19
N ARG A 48 10.62 1.70 -14.47
CA ARG A 48 10.60 1.80 -13.01
C ARG A 48 9.30 1.23 -12.48
N LEU A 49 9.35 0.49 -11.38
CA LEU A 49 8.16 0.06 -10.66
C LEU A 49 7.47 1.29 -10.06
N VAL A 50 6.15 1.29 -10.00
CA VAL A 50 5.37 2.35 -9.34
C VAL A 50 5.65 2.28 -7.83
N GLU A 51 6.06 3.40 -7.24
CA GLU A 51 6.26 3.49 -5.79
C GLU A 51 4.92 3.82 -5.13
N LEU A 52 4.41 2.92 -4.31
CA LEU A 52 3.20 3.13 -3.54
C LEU A 52 3.54 3.79 -2.21
N THR A 53 2.69 4.70 -1.80
CA THR A 53 2.65 5.24 -0.45
C THR A 53 1.34 4.81 0.19
N THR A 54 1.21 5.05 1.49
CA THR A 54 -0.06 4.89 2.21
C THR A 54 -1.24 5.58 1.51
N ASP A 55 -1.04 6.77 0.95
CA ASP A 55 -2.10 7.55 0.31
C ASP A 55 -2.46 7.03 -1.09
N THR A 56 -1.48 6.50 -1.84
CA THR A 56 -1.67 6.06 -3.23
C THR A 56 -2.00 4.57 -3.35
N PHE A 57 -1.80 3.80 -2.28
CA PHE A 57 -2.02 2.36 -2.31
C PHE A 57 -3.43 2.02 -2.76
N GLN A 58 -4.45 2.57 -2.09
CA GLN A 58 -5.83 2.18 -2.35
C GLN A 58 -6.28 2.56 -3.77
N SER A 59 -5.97 3.77 -4.23
CA SER A 59 -6.40 4.26 -5.55
C SER A 59 -5.71 3.56 -6.71
N ILE A 60 -4.46 3.12 -6.53
CA ILE A 60 -3.70 2.43 -7.58
C ILE A 60 -3.99 0.93 -7.54
N VAL A 61 -3.90 0.29 -6.37
CA VAL A 61 -3.93 -1.17 -6.21
C VAL A 61 -5.34 -1.72 -6.30
N LEU A 62 -6.34 -1.00 -5.80
CA LEU A 62 -7.74 -1.44 -5.86
C LEU A 62 -8.49 -0.85 -7.06
N ASN A 63 -7.77 -0.42 -8.09
CA ASN A 63 -8.38 0.04 -9.33
C ASN A 63 -9.06 -1.15 -10.04
N PRO A 64 -10.37 -1.11 -10.29
CA PRO A 64 -11.10 -2.22 -10.91
C PRO A 64 -10.61 -2.57 -12.31
N ASP A 65 -10.07 -1.61 -13.06
CA ASP A 65 -9.68 -1.78 -14.47
C ASP A 65 -8.24 -2.25 -14.65
N LYS A 66 -7.50 -2.47 -13.54
CA LYS A 66 -6.06 -2.74 -13.59
C LYS A 66 -5.69 -3.98 -12.77
N HIS A 67 -4.87 -4.83 -13.37
CA HIS A 67 -4.11 -5.83 -12.64
C HIS A 67 -2.91 -5.16 -12.00
N VAL A 68 -2.70 -5.32 -10.70
CA VAL A 68 -1.60 -4.67 -9.98
C VAL A 68 -0.78 -5.72 -9.22
N LEU A 69 0.46 -5.91 -9.67
CA LEU A 69 1.44 -6.72 -8.95
C LEU A 69 2.18 -5.82 -7.95
N VAL A 70 2.00 -6.07 -6.65
CA VAL A 70 2.62 -5.29 -5.58
C VAL A 70 3.72 -6.10 -4.90
N VAL A 71 4.90 -5.50 -4.83
CA VAL A 71 6.04 -6.05 -4.09
C VAL A 71 6.21 -5.29 -2.78
N TYR A 72 5.97 -5.97 -1.68
CA TYR A 72 6.20 -5.47 -0.34
C TYR A 72 7.65 -5.75 0.03
N TYR A 73 8.39 -4.70 0.35
CA TYR A 73 9.81 -4.80 0.67
C TYR A 73 10.19 -3.86 1.82
N THR A 74 11.40 -4.08 2.35
CA THR A 74 12.07 -3.15 3.26
C THR A 74 13.50 -2.92 2.78
N LYS A 75 14.13 -1.81 3.19
CA LYS A 75 15.49 -1.46 2.71
C LYS A 75 16.59 -2.37 3.26
N TRP A 76 16.36 -2.93 4.44
CA TRP A 76 17.31 -3.80 5.15
C TRP A 76 17.13 -5.29 4.84
N CYS A 77 16.13 -5.64 4.03
CA CYS A 77 15.89 -7.00 3.57
C CYS A 77 16.88 -7.37 2.45
N GLY A 78 17.90 -8.16 2.78
CA GLY A 78 18.89 -8.66 1.81
C GLY A 78 18.26 -9.48 0.68
N PHE A 79 17.29 -10.35 1.01
CA PHE A 79 16.54 -11.16 0.04
C PHE A 79 15.73 -10.31 -0.95
N CYS A 80 15.29 -9.12 -0.55
CA CYS A 80 14.54 -8.23 -1.43
C CYS A 80 15.41 -7.69 -2.57
N GLN A 81 16.73 -7.72 -2.46
CA GLN A 81 17.61 -7.27 -3.55
C GLN A 81 17.65 -8.28 -4.72
N SER A 82 17.53 -9.57 -4.44
CA SER A 82 17.63 -10.62 -5.48
C SER A 82 16.41 -10.67 -6.40
N ILE A 83 15.28 -10.11 -5.97
CA ILE A 83 14.02 -10.16 -6.72
C ILE A 83 13.90 -9.06 -7.79
N TRP A 84 14.64 -7.96 -7.64
CA TRP A 84 14.56 -6.82 -8.57
C TRP A 84 14.90 -7.17 -10.02
N PRO A 85 16.00 -7.91 -10.32
CA PRO A 85 16.32 -8.28 -11.69
C PRO A 85 15.21 -9.08 -12.37
N VAL A 86 14.59 -10.01 -11.64
CA VAL A 86 13.48 -10.82 -12.15
C VAL A 86 12.27 -9.93 -12.42
N LEU A 87 11.87 -9.09 -11.47
CA LEU A 87 10.73 -8.18 -11.64
C LEU A 87 10.90 -7.21 -12.82
N PHE A 88 12.10 -6.68 -13.04
CA PHE A 88 12.36 -5.80 -14.19
C PHE A 88 12.29 -6.56 -15.52
N GLN A 89 12.77 -7.80 -15.58
CA GLN A 89 12.63 -8.64 -16.76
C GLN A 89 11.17 -9.01 -17.02
N THR A 90 10.42 -9.37 -15.97
CA THR A 90 8.98 -9.64 -16.06
C THR A 90 8.23 -8.41 -16.55
N LYS A 91 8.45 -7.23 -15.96
CA LYS A 91 7.84 -5.98 -16.44
C LYS A 91 8.13 -5.72 -17.92
N LYS A 92 9.38 -5.91 -18.35
CA LYS A 92 9.77 -5.74 -19.76
C LYS A 92 9.05 -6.73 -20.68
N PHE A 93 8.88 -7.98 -20.26
CA PHE A 93 8.16 -9.01 -21.00
C PHE A 93 6.67 -8.65 -21.16
N PHE A 94 6.05 -8.16 -20.09
CA PHE A 94 4.64 -7.75 -20.08
C PHE A 94 4.38 -6.31 -20.58
N ARG A 95 5.35 -5.66 -21.24
CA ARG A 95 5.21 -4.26 -21.71
C ARG A 95 4.01 -4.00 -22.63
N SER A 96 3.50 -5.03 -23.31
CA SER A 96 2.33 -4.93 -24.20
C SER A 96 0.99 -4.99 -23.45
N PHE A 97 0.99 -5.39 -22.18
CA PHE A 97 -0.20 -5.45 -21.32
C PHE A 97 -0.38 -4.09 -20.64
N THR A 98 -1.33 -3.30 -21.13
CA THR A 98 -1.58 -1.91 -20.68
C THR A 98 -2.45 -1.83 -19.42
N ASP A 99 -3.06 -2.94 -19.05
CA ASP A 99 -3.86 -3.17 -17.86
C ASP A 99 -3.05 -3.70 -16.67
N LEU A 100 -1.79 -4.11 -16.87
CA LEU A 100 -0.91 -4.61 -15.82
C LEU A 100 0.05 -3.54 -15.28
N ILE A 101 -0.05 -3.27 -13.98
CA ILE A 101 0.80 -2.35 -13.23
C ILE A 101 1.75 -3.16 -12.36
N PHE A 102 3.05 -2.83 -12.45
CA PHE A 102 4.05 -3.33 -11.52
C PHE A 102 4.39 -2.24 -10.50
N ALA A 103 4.09 -2.52 -9.24
CA ALA A 103 4.21 -1.59 -8.12
C ALA A 103 5.02 -2.20 -6.97
N ARG A 104 5.51 -1.35 -6.08
CA ARG A 104 6.20 -1.75 -4.86
C ARG A 104 5.88 -0.80 -3.72
N ILE A 105 5.97 -1.28 -2.49
CA ILE A 105 5.79 -0.49 -1.29
C ILE A 105 6.87 -0.81 -0.26
N GLN A 106 7.48 0.23 0.29
CA GLN A 106 8.33 0.13 1.46
C GLN A 106 7.45 -0.03 2.72
N ALA A 107 7.20 -1.26 3.13
CA ALA A 107 6.20 -1.59 4.15
C ALA A 107 6.60 -1.19 5.59
N ASP A 108 7.88 -0.99 5.87
CA ASP A 108 8.36 -0.45 7.17
C ASP A 108 8.21 1.07 7.29
N LYS A 109 7.88 1.76 6.19
CA LYS A 109 7.72 3.22 6.15
C LYS A 109 6.26 3.66 5.96
N HIS A 110 5.43 2.77 5.43
CA HIS A 110 4.06 3.07 5.01
C HIS A 110 3.08 2.18 5.75
N ASP A 111 2.18 2.83 6.50
CA ASP A 111 1.09 2.15 7.17
C ASP A 111 0.01 1.76 6.15
N LEU A 112 -0.46 0.52 6.23
CA LEU A 112 -1.57 0.01 5.43
C LEU A 112 -2.67 -0.51 6.34
N PRO A 113 -3.92 -0.59 5.87
CA PRO A 113 -4.96 -1.33 6.56
C PRO A 113 -4.50 -2.77 6.84
N TRP A 114 -4.86 -3.31 8.01
CA TRP A 114 -4.38 -4.61 8.50
C TRP A 114 -4.55 -5.78 7.51
N HIS A 115 -5.58 -5.74 6.67
CA HIS A 115 -5.88 -6.76 5.67
C HIS A 115 -5.04 -6.65 4.39
N LEU A 116 -4.23 -5.59 4.28
CA LEU A 116 -3.29 -5.31 3.19
C LEU A 116 -1.83 -5.29 3.69
N THR A 117 -1.61 -5.51 4.99
CA THR A 117 -0.28 -5.57 5.58
C THR A 117 0.32 -6.97 5.43
N VAL A 118 1.63 -7.05 5.24
CA VAL A 118 2.39 -8.31 5.27
C VAL A 118 3.44 -8.25 6.38
N TYR A 119 3.76 -9.41 6.95
CA TYR A 119 4.73 -9.52 8.06
C TYR A 119 6.08 -10.09 7.63
N ASN A 120 6.15 -10.75 6.47
CA ASN A 120 7.36 -11.34 5.92
C ASN A 120 7.73 -10.65 4.61
N TYR A 121 9.03 -10.48 4.37
CA TYR A 121 9.57 -9.78 3.20
C TYR A 121 10.63 -10.62 2.48
N PRO A 122 10.69 -10.58 1.13
CA PRO A 122 9.72 -9.92 0.26
C PRO A 122 8.38 -10.66 0.24
N ALA A 123 7.29 -9.93 0.00
CA ALA A 123 6.01 -10.53 -0.38
C ALA A 123 5.57 -9.96 -1.72
N ILE A 124 5.05 -10.81 -2.60
CA ILE A 124 4.49 -10.41 -3.89
C ILE A 124 3.02 -10.80 -3.92
N ILE A 125 2.15 -9.83 -4.18
CA ILE A 125 0.71 -10.04 -4.27
C ILE A 125 0.20 -9.46 -5.59
N LEU A 126 -0.57 -10.26 -6.33
CA LEU A 126 -1.30 -9.80 -7.51
C LEU A 126 -2.74 -9.43 -7.12
N PHE A 127 -3.14 -8.20 -7.43
CA PHE A 127 -4.49 -7.69 -7.31
C PHE A 127 -5.11 -7.65 -8.72
N PRO A 128 -6.03 -8.55 -9.08
CA PRO A 128 -6.56 -8.59 -10.43
C PRO A 128 -7.59 -7.46 -10.70
N ALA A 129 -7.69 -7.03 -11.96
CA ALA A 129 -8.84 -6.28 -12.46
C ALA A 129 -10.13 -7.10 -12.24
N GLU A 130 -11.26 -6.40 -12.04
CA GLU A 130 -12.52 -6.87 -11.44
C GLU A 130 -12.81 -8.40 -11.38
N LYS A 131 -12.92 -8.89 -10.13
CA LYS A 131 -13.97 -9.81 -9.64
C LYS A 131 -14.37 -9.46 -8.19
N PHE A 132 -14.57 -8.17 -7.87
CA PHE A 132 -14.97 -7.74 -6.51
C PHE A 132 -16.49 -7.62 -6.28
N VAL A 133 -17.34 -8.06 -7.22
CA VAL A 133 -18.81 -7.86 -7.15
C VAL A 133 -19.63 -9.15 -6.84
N PHE A 134 -19.05 -10.35 -6.68
CA PHE A 134 -19.87 -11.56 -6.41
C PHE A 134 -19.41 -12.53 -5.32
N LEU A 135 -18.43 -12.20 -4.47
CA LEU A 135 -18.09 -13.06 -3.32
C LEU A 135 -17.99 -12.26 -2.02
N LEU A 136 -19.12 -11.66 -1.61
CA LEU A 136 -19.37 -11.35 -0.20
C LEU A 136 -19.64 -12.62 0.65
N ASN A 137 -19.31 -13.81 0.12
CA ASN A 137 -19.35 -15.07 0.84
C ASN A 137 -18.04 -15.82 0.59
N ASN A 138 -17.20 -15.82 1.63
CA ASN A 138 -15.99 -16.64 1.81
C ASN A 138 -14.65 -16.04 1.32
N PHE A 139 -13.93 -15.50 2.31
CA PHE A 139 -12.49 -15.57 2.54
C PHE A 139 -11.52 -15.62 1.35
N ASN A 140 -10.72 -14.55 1.25
CA ASN A 140 -9.31 -14.50 0.84
C ASN A 140 -8.93 -15.13 -0.51
N TYR A 141 -8.76 -14.28 -1.53
CA TYR A 141 -7.89 -14.57 -2.66
C TYR A 141 -6.91 -13.41 -2.90
N TYR A 142 -5.87 -13.37 -2.08
CA TYR A 142 -4.58 -12.78 -2.46
C TYR A 142 -3.70 -13.96 -2.92
N PHE A 143 -3.30 -13.99 -4.19
CA PHE A 143 -2.31 -14.98 -4.63
C PHE A 143 -0.96 -14.54 -4.05
N CYS A 144 -0.62 -15.08 -2.87
CA CYS A 144 0.61 -14.79 -2.15
C CYS A 144 1.64 -15.84 -2.56
N VAL A 145 2.62 -15.45 -3.38
CA VAL A 145 3.77 -16.32 -3.66
C VAL A 145 4.75 -16.13 -2.50
N PHE A 146 4.74 -17.08 -1.56
CA PHE A 146 5.79 -17.19 -0.55
C PHE A 146 6.99 -17.88 -1.21
N PHE A 147 8.15 -17.21 -1.21
CA PHE A 147 9.44 -17.83 -1.47
C PHE A 147 10.12 -18.16 -0.15
#